data_AF-A0A533W1X2-F1
#
_entry.id   AF-A0A533W1X2-F1
#
_cell.length_a   1.000
_cell.length_b   1.000
_cell.length_c   1.000
_cell.angle_alpha   90.00
_cell.angle_beta   90.00
_cell.angle_gamma   90.00
#
_symmetry.space_group_name_H-M   'P 1'
#
loop_
_entity.id
_entity.type
_entity.pdbx_description
1 polymer ?
#
loop_
_entity_poly.entity_id
_entity_poly.type
_entity_poly.pdbx_seq_one_letter_code
_entity_poly.pdbx_strand_id
1 'polypeptide(L)'
;MISLQQIASIVNQYDLKNVTIGTIGSHSALEIMDGAKDENMKTVCICQKGRDLPYRRFKRLVDEILLLEKFSDIMNRENQERLRELNTIMVAHRAFTAYLGYENIENNLKVPVFGNRSLLRAEERTVPRNQYYLLE
;
A
#
# COMPACT_ATOMS: atom_id res chain seq x y z
N MET A 1 -1.22 -16.32 -7.71
CA MET A 1 -0.45 -15.26 -7.02
C MET A 1 0.31 -14.46 -8.05
N ILE A 2 0.31 -13.13 -7.92
CA ILE A 2 1.12 -12.24 -8.74
C ILE A 2 2.58 -12.64 -8.58
N SER A 3 3.28 -12.86 -9.70
CA SER A 3 4.67 -13.30 -9.67
C SER A 3 5.63 -12.15 -9.42
N LEU A 4 6.82 -12.48 -8.91
CA LEU A 4 7.91 -11.52 -8.76
C LEU A 4 8.29 -10.89 -10.10
N GLN A 5 8.27 -11.66 -11.21
CA GLN A 5 8.57 -11.09 -12.54
C GLN A 5 7.51 -10.07 -12.97
N GLN A 6 6.23 -10.30 -12.65
CA GLN A 6 5.17 -9.34 -12.96
C GLN A 6 5.40 -8.01 -12.23
N ILE A 7 5.69 -8.04 -10.92
CA ILE A 7 6.00 -6.81 -10.18
C ILE A 7 7.30 -6.17 -10.65
N ALA A 8 8.35 -6.97 -10.94
CA ALA A 8 9.62 -6.45 -11.46
C ALA A 8 9.43 -5.70 -12.79
N SER A 9 8.58 -6.22 -13.69
CA SER A 9 8.27 -5.56 -14.96
C SER A 9 7.59 -4.20 -14.77
N ILE A 10 6.78 -4.04 -13.71
CA ILE A 10 6.17 -2.76 -13.32
C ILE A 10 7.22 -1.81 -12.76
N VAL A 11 8.04 -2.27 -11.80
CA VAL A 11 9.10 -1.44 -11.19
C VAL A 11 10.12 -0.96 -12.22
N ASN A 12 10.44 -1.77 -13.23
CA ASN A 12 11.35 -1.38 -14.31
C ASN A 12 10.82 -0.22 -15.18
N GLN A 13 9.52 0.10 -15.10
CA GLN A 13 8.92 1.23 -15.79
C GLN A 13 8.89 2.49 -14.92
N TYR A 14 9.24 2.40 -13.64
CA TYR A 14 9.19 3.54 -12.73
C TYR A 14 10.37 4.49 -12.95
N ASP A 15 10.12 5.80 -12.81
CA ASP A 15 11.18 6.78 -12.64
C ASP A 15 11.74 6.68 -11.22
N LEU A 16 12.92 6.06 -11.10
CA LEU A 16 13.59 5.84 -9.83
C LEU A 16 13.93 7.14 -9.07
N LYS A 17 13.99 8.29 -9.74
CA LYS A 17 14.22 9.58 -9.08
C LYS A 17 12.95 10.18 -8.46
N ASN A 18 11.78 9.66 -8.81
CA ASN A 18 10.47 10.18 -8.42
C ASN A 18 9.58 9.10 -7.78
N VAL A 19 10.19 8.12 -7.10
CA VAL A 19 9.46 7.10 -6.34
C VAL A 19 8.63 7.76 -5.23
N THR A 20 7.37 7.33 -5.08
CA THR A 20 6.51 7.71 -3.97
C THR A 20 6.30 6.56 -3.00
N ILE A 21 6.20 6.89 -1.72
CA ILE A 21 5.73 5.96 -0.68
C ILE A 21 4.23 6.12 -0.53
N GLY A 22 3.50 5.04 -0.81
CA GLY A 22 2.05 4.99 -0.72
C GLY A 22 1.56 4.18 0.46
N THR A 23 0.49 4.61 1.12
CA THR A 23 -0.19 3.77 2.11
C THR A 23 -1.68 4.11 2.21
N ILE A 24 -2.47 3.22 2.81
CA ILE A 24 -3.87 3.50 3.11
C ILE A 24 -3.91 4.44 4.30
N GLY A 25 -4.72 5.50 4.23
CA GLY A 25 -4.98 6.44 5.30
C GLY A 25 -5.72 5.82 6.49
N SER A 26 -5.05 4.95 7.24
CA SER A 26 -5.51 4.33 8.49
C SER A 26 -4.30 3.83 9.30
N HIS A 27 -4.55 3.21 10.45
CA HIS A 27 -3.56 2.50 11.27
C HIS A 27 -2.31 3.34 11.58
N SER A 28 -1.24 3.17 10.81
CA SER A 28 0.08 3.79 11.02
C SER A 28 0.51 4.66 9.83
N ALA A 29 -0.47 5.18 9.09
CA ALA A 29 -0.21 5.95 7.87
C ALA A 29 0.57 7.25 8.14
N LEU A 30 0.28 7.93 9.25
CA LEU A 30 0.97 9.18 9.58
C LEU A 30 2.46 8.92 9.84
N GLU A 31 2.79 7.88 10.60
CA GLU A 31 4.16 7.48 10.92
C GLU A 31 4.92 7.00 9.68
N ILE A 32 4.28 6.21 8.82
CA ILE A 32 4.86 5.79 7.53
C ILE A 32 5.21 7.00 6.69
N MET A 33 4.29 7.96 6.59
CA MET A 33 4.51 9.16 5.78
C MET A 33 5.55 10.09 6.40
N ASP A 34 5.57 10.22 7.73
CA ASP A 34 6.58 11.00 8.45
C ASP A 34 7.99 10.44 8.21
N GLY A 35 8.16 9.13 8.37
CA GLY A 35 9.44 8.46 8.05
C GLY A 35 9.83 8.60 6.58
N ALA A 36 8.87 8.51 5.65
CA ALA A 36 9.15 8.75 4.23
C ALA A 36 9.62 10.19 3.97
N LYS A 37 9.08 11.18 4.69
CA LYS A 37 9.51 12.58 4.58
C LYS A 37 10.91 12.80 5.14
N ASP A 38 11.27 12.13 6.22
CA ASP A 38 12.63 12.21 6.78
C ASP A 38 13.67 11.66 5.79
N GLU A 39 13.29 10.67 4.97
CA GLU A 39 14.08 10.13 3.87
C GLU A 39 13.96 10.92 2.55
N ASN A 40 13.37 12.13 2.58
CA ASN A 40 13.16 13.01 1.42
C ASN A 40 12.33 12.38 0.28
N MET A 41 11.45 11.43 0.60
CA MET A 41 10.58 10.78 -0.38
C MET A 41 9.23 11.49 -0.48
N LYS A 42 8.62 11.41 -1.67
CA LYS A 42 7.25 11.87 -1.87
C LYS A 42 6.24 10.86 -1.30
N THR A 43 5.07 11.31 -0.89
CA THR A 43 4.05 10.47 -0.23
C THR A 43 2.68 10.55 -0.89
N VAL A 44 2.00 9.40 -0.97
CA VAL A 44 0.62 9.29 -1.45
C VAL A 44 -0.23 8.63 -0.36
N CYS A 45 -1.23 9.35 0.14
CA CYS A 45 -2.18 8.80 1.11
C CYS A 45 -3.48 8.40 0.40
N ILE A 46 -3.79 7.11 0.41
CA ILE A 46 -5.03 6.58 -0.15
C ILE A 46 -6.12 6.69 0.90
N CYS A 47 -7.05 7.63 0.72
CA CYS A 47 -8.10 7.92 1.69
C CYS A 47 -9.46 7.46 1.19
N GLN A 48 -10.35 7.15 2.12
CA GLN A 48 -11.76 6.97 1.82
C GLN A 48 -12.52 8.29 2.07
N LYS A 49 -13.53 8.60 1.26
CA LYS A 49 -14.41 9.76 1.48
C LYS A 49 -14.92 9.79 2.92
N GLY A 50 -14.77 10.93 3.57
CA GLY A 50 -15.14 11.14 4.98
C GLY A 50 -14.09 10.70 6.00
N ARG A 51 -12.97 10.10 5.57
CA ARG A 51 -11.85 9.64 6.43
C ARG A 51 -10.52 10.30 6.08
N ASP A 52 -10.54 11.33 5.24
CA ASP A 52 -9.39 12.04 4.71
C ASP A 52 -8.96 13.27 5.54
N LEU A 53 -9.82 13.72 6.48
CA LEU A 53 -9.56 14.93 7.27
C LEU A 53 -8.21 14.95 8.01
N PRO A 54 -7.78 13.87 8.70
CA PRO A 54 -6.48 13.87 9.38
C PRO A 54 -5.33 14.15 8.40
N TYR A 55 -5.36 13.50 7.25
CA TYR A 55 -4.32 13.57 6.23
C TYR A 55 -4.30 14.92 5.50
N ARG A 56 -5.46 15.57 5.35
CA ARG A 56 -5.54 16.95 4.85
C ARG A 56 -5.00 17.99 5.83
N ARG A 57 -5.08 17.72 7.14
CA ARG A 57 -4.55 18.63 8.18
C ARG A 57 -3.04 18.58 8.24
N PHE A 58 -2.45 17.39 8.13
CA PHE A 58 -1.00 17.20 8.13
C PHE A 58 -0.38 17.31 6.72
N LYS A 59 -0.57 18.46 6.05
CA LYS A 59 -0.10 18.69 4.67
C LYS A 59 1.40 18.47 4.46
N ARG A 60 2.22 18.69 5.51
CA ARG A 60 3.67 18.40 5.46
C ARG A 60 3.95 16.94 5.10
N LEU A 61 3.10 16.02 5.54
CA LEU A 61 3.30 14.58 5.43
C LEU A 61 2.73 13.99 4.15
N VAL A 62 1.84 14.72 3.45
CA VAL A 62 1.02 14.17 2.37
C VAL A 62 1.14 15.04 1.13
N ASP A 63 1.90 14.59 0.12
CA ASP A 63 1.99 15.31 -1.15
C ASP A 63 0.74 15.11 -2.00
N GLU A 64 0.23 13.88 -2.04
CA GLU A 64 -0.95 13.53 -2.81
C GLU A 64 -1.96 12.73 -1.97
N ILE A 65 -3.24 13.03 -2.15
CA ILE A 65 -4.35 12.24 -1.60
C ILE A 65 -5.09 11.59 -2.75
N LEU A 66 -5.06 10.26 -2.81
CA LEU A 66 -5.93 9.48 -3.69
C LEU A 66 -7.24 9.19 -2.93
N LEU A 67 -8.29 9.95 -3.24
CA LEU A 67 -9.58 9.84 -2.54
C LEU A 67 -10.52 8.86 -3.25
N LEU A 68 -10.94 7.82 -2.52
CA LEU A 68 -11.79 6.73 -3.01
C LEU A 68 -13.15 6.71 -2.30
N GLU A 69 -14.19 6.12 -2.91
CA GLU A 69 -15.46 5.86 -2.23
C GLU A 69 -15.31 4.79 -1.13
N LYS A 70 -14.58 3.72 -1.44
CA LYS A 70 -14.17 2.67 -0.51
C LYS A 70 -12.70 2.36 -0.67
N PHE A 71 -12.02 1.97 0.41
CA PHE A 71 -10.62 1.53 0.32
C PHE A 71 -10.41 0.35 -0.63
N SER A 72 -11.40 -0.55 -0.74
CA SER A 72 -11.37 -1.68 -1.70
C SER A 72 -11.27 -1.24 -3.15
N ASP A 73 -11.68 -0.01 -3.47
CA ASP A 73 -11.68 0.52 -4.85
C ASP A 73 -10.26 0.77 -5.36
N ILE A 74 -9.23 0.65 -4.51
CA ILE A 74 -7.84 0.54 -4.94
C ILE A 74 -7.64 -0.62 -5.92
N MET A 75 -8.51 -1.65 -5.89
CA MET A 75 -8.49 -2.75 -6.86
C MET A 75 -8.94 -2.34 -8.26
N ASN A 76 -9.63 -1.22 -8.41
CA ASN A 76 -10.05 -0.72 -9.72
C ASN A 76 -8.81 -0.41 -10.57
N ARG A 77 -8.89 -0.78 -11.85
CA ARG A 77 -7.78 -0.64 -12.80
C ARG A 77 -7.23 0.79 -12.82
N GLU A 78 -8.10 1.78 -12.89
CA GLU A 78 -7.74 3.21 -12.92
C GLU A 78 -6.95 3.66 -11.69
N ASN A 79 -7.31 3.17 -10.50
CA ASN A 79 -6.64 3.54 -9.25
C ASN A 79 -5.26 2.89 -9.16
N GLN A 80 -5.13 1.63 -9.62
CA GLN A 80 -3.83 0.99 -9.71
C GLN A 80 -2.93 1.63 -10.78
N GLU A 81 -3.50 2.04 -11.93
CA GLU A 81 -2.79 2.79 -12.96
C GLU A 81 -2.27 4.11 -12.40
N ARG A 82 -3.13 4.87 -11.71
CA ARG A 82 -2.73 6.12 -11.06
C ARG A 82 -1.58 5.94 -10.07
N LEU A 83 -1.62 4.90 -9.22
CA LEU A 83 -0.51 4.60 -8.30
C LEU A 83 0.79 4.23 -9.04
N ARG A 84 0.71 3.54 -10.18
CA ARG A 84 1.90 3.23 -10.99
C ARG A 84 2.47 4.46 -11.69
N GLU A 85 1.63 5.35 -12.19
CA GLU A 85 2.06 6.63 -12.77
C GLU A 85 2.80 7.51 -11.76
N LEU A 86 2.44 7.40 -10.49
CA LEU A 86 3.12 8.08 -9.39
C LEU A 86 4.42 7.40 -8.95
N ASN A 87 4.81 6.29 -9.59
CA ASN A 87 5.92 5.44 -9.16
C ASN A 87 5.75 4.96 -7.70
N THR A 88 4.51 4.66 -7.28
CA THR A 88 4.21 4.35 -5.89
C THR A 88 4.63 2.94 -5.51
N ILE A 89 5.34 2.83 -4.38
CA ILE A 89 5.57 1.60 -3.64
C ILE A 89 4.68 1.62 -2.39
N MET A 90 3.83 0.61 -2.25
CA MET A 90 2.89 0.51 -1.12
C MET A 90 3.58 -0.04 0.12
N VAL A 91 3.45 0.66 1.25
CA VAL A 91 3.81 0.14 2.57
C VAL A 91 2.55 -0.40 3.22
N ALA A 92 2.51 -1.73 3.40
CA ALA A 92 1.38 -2.43 3.98
C ALA A 92 1.40 -2.39 5.52
N HIS A 93 0.21 -2.40 6.10
CA HIS A 93 -0.04 -2.47 7.55
C HIS A 93 -1.41 -3.14 7.76
N ARG A 94 -1.85 -3.38 9.01
CA ARG A 94 -3.09 -4.14 9.29
C ARG A 94 -4.34 -3.68 8.55
N ALA A 95 -4.56 -2.37 8.38
CA ALA A 95 -5.72 -1.87 7.65
C ALA A 95 -5.68 -2.21 6.15
N PHE A 96 -4.50 -2.48 5.60
CA PHE A 96 -4.29 -2.89 4.21
C PHE A 96 -4.92 -4.26 3.97
N THR A 97 -4.59 -5.25 4.80
CA THR A 97 -5.16 -6.60 4.70
C THR A 97 -6.64 -6.61 5.06
N ALA A 98 -7.05 -5.83 6.07
CA ALA A 98 -8.46 -5.77 6.49
C ALA A 98 -9.40 -5.18 5.43
N TYR A 99 -8.97 -4.15 4.68
CA TYR A 99 -9.83 -3.50 3.68
C TYR A 99 -9.74 -4.10 2.28
N LEU A 100 -8.58 -4.65 1.89
CA LEU A 100 -8.39 -5.20 0.54
C LEU A 100 -8.66 -6.71 0.52
N GLY A 101 -8.38 -7.42 1.62
CA GLY A 101 -8.42 -8.88 1.69
C GLY A 101 -7.20 -9.54 1.05
N TYR A 102 -6.79 -10.68 1.61
CA TYR A 102 -5.56 -11.40 1.22
C TYR A 102 -5.57 -11.85 -0.24
N GLU A 103 -6.70 -12.37 -0.74
CA GLU A 103 -6.83 -12.82 -2.13
C GLU A 103 -6.56 -11.70 -3.14
N ASN A 104 -7.08 -10.50 -2.87
CA ASN A 104 -6.88 -9.34 -3.72
C ASN A 104 -5.43 -8.86 -3.68
N ILE A 105 -4.84 -8.80 -2.49
CA ILE A 105 -3.44 -8.40 -2.33
C ILE A 105 -2.52 -9.37 -3.08
N GLU A 106 -2.74 -10.68 -2.93
CA GLU A 106 -1.90 -11.71 -3.54
C GLU A 106 -2.08 -11.85 -5.05
N ASN A 107 -3.29 -11.62 -5.58
CA ASN A 107 -3.61 -11.98 -6.97
C ASN A 107 -3.96 -10.77 -7.87
N ASN A 108 -4.44 -9.66 -7.31
CA ASN A 108 -5.08 -8.59 -8.08
C ASN A 108 -4.39 -7.22 -7.94
N LEU A 109 -3.63 -6.99 -6.86
CA LEU A 109 -2.90 -5.74 -6.62
C LEU A 109 -1.61 -5.65 -7.45
N LYS A 110 -1.70 -5.11 -8.66
CA LYS A 110 -0.57 -4.86 -9.58
C LYS A 110 0.11 -3.52 -9.28
N VAL A 111 0.46 -3.33 -8.01
CA VAL A 111 1.28 -2.22 -7.49
C VAL A 111 2.38 -2.84 -6.63
N PRO A 112 3.64 -2.36 -6.69
CA PRO A 112 4.71 -2.84 -5.81
C PRO A 112 4.34 -2.67 -4.34
N VAL A 113 4.66 -3.67 -3.52
CA VAL A 113 4.45 -3.64 -2.07
C VAL A 113 5.79 -3.88 -1.40
N PHE A 114 6.16 -3.03 -0.45
CA PHE A 114 7.37 -3.20 0.35
C PHE A 114 7.24 -4.41 1.28
N GLY A 115 8.26 -5.28 1.30
CA GLY A 115 8.27 -6.52 2.07
C GLY A 115 7.83 -7.75 1.27
N ASN A 116 7.37 -8.79 1.97
CA ASN A 116 6.92 -10.03 1.36
C ASN A 116 5.39 -10.13 1.38
N ARG A 117 4.79 -10.09 0.19
CA ARG A 117 3.34 -10.16 0.00
C ARG A 117 2.70 -11.41 0.61
N SER A 118 3.38 -12.56 0.55
CA SER A 118 2.87 -13.83 1.10
C SER A 118 2.92 -13.88 2.63
N LEU A 119 3.82 -13.14 3.27
CA LEU A 119 3.90 -13.09 4.73
C LEU A 119 2.68 -12.42 5.35
N LEU A 120 2.02 -11.51 4.64
CA LEU A 120 0.79 -10.88 5.12
C LEU A 120 -0.29 -11.91 5.49
N ARG A 121 -0.43 -12.99 4.70
CA ARG A 121 -1.37 -14.07 5.02
C ARG A 121 -0.86 -14.92 6.19
N ALA A 122 0.44 -15.17 6.28
CA ALA A 122 1.01 -15.92 7.40
C ALA A 122 0.77 -15.20 8.75
N GLU A 123 0.64 -13.88 8.77
CA GLU A 123 0.29 -13.13 9.98
C GLU A 123 -1.19 -13.28 10.40
N GLU A 124 -2.07 -13.81 9.53
CA GLU A 124 -3.47 -14.04 9.86
C GLU A 124 -3.63 -15.16 10.89
N ARG A 125 -4.41 -14.93 11.94
CA ARG A 125 -4.47 -15.83 13.09
C ARG A 125 -5.21 -17.13 12.80
N THR A 126 -6.07 -17.14 11.80
CA THR A 126 -6.99 -18.27 11.54
C THR A 126 -6.54 -19.16 10.38
N VAL A 127 -5.48 -18.80 9.65
CA VAL A 127 -5.01 -19.62 8.53
C VAL A 127 -4.08 -20.76 8.99
N PRO A 128 -4.06 -21.90 8.29
CA PRO A 128 -3.04 -22.93 8.48
C PRO A 128 -1.64 -22.35 8.20
N ARG A 129 -0.63 -22.81 8.94
CA ARG A 129 0.76 -22.33 8.82
C ARG A 129 0.92 -20.82 9.00
N ASN A 130 0.20 -20.26 9.97
CA ASN A 130 0.34 -18.87 10.37
C ASN A 130 1.64 -18.61 11.17
N GLN A 131 1.80 -17.39 11.68
CA GLN A 131 2.96 -16.99 12.46
C GLN A 131 3.21 -17.88 13.69
N TYR A 132 2.16 -18.44 14.31
CA TYR A 132 2.32 -19.32 15.47
C TYR A 132 2.91 -20.67 15.06
N TYR A 133 2.51 -21.18 13.90
CA TYR A 133 3.12 -22.38 13.32
C TYR A 133 4.61 -22.20 12.99
N LEU A 134 5.08 -20.97 12.73
CA LEU A 134 6.52 -20.70 12.50
C LEU A 134 7.34 -20.61 13.78
N LEU A 135 6.68 -20.42 14.93
CA LEU A 135 7.33 -20.28 16.24
C LEU A 135 7.38 -21.62 17.00
N GLU A 136 6.70 -22.64 16.50
CA GLU A 136 6.73 -24.03 16.98
C GLU A 136 7.68 -24.88 16.14
#